data_AF-A0A528M4K1-F1
#
_entry.id   AF-A0A528M4K1-F1
#
_cell.length_a   1.000
_cell.length_b   1.000
_cell.length_c   1.000
_cell.angle_alpha   90.00
_cell.angle_beta   90.00
_cell.angle_gamma   90.00
#
_symmetry.space_group_name_H-M   'P 1'
#
loop_
_entity.id
_entity.type
_entity.pdbx_description
1 polymer ?
#
loop_
_entity_poly.entity_id
_entity_poly.type
_entity_poly.pdbx_seq_one_letter_code
_entity_poly.pdbx_strand_id
1 'polypeptide(L)'
;MVELDGHDAFKALARLLECADDGTAWRAKSPSVERLRIALTELPQHASALDLAVLLRQAINHERTRRGTAVPVIPVSHARFSDFRHWNKVGLRMTIAGEARLVSIEPWHPEWLSVEGNEVDAFAASETIRREFNAAGCEGDPFLASVRRTSYRSRGQRAAVRAALSTPAGGSLVVALPTGEGKSMIFQ
;
A
#
# COMPACT_ATOMS: atom_id res chain seq x y z
N MET A 1 -10.02 -3.48 -19.57
CA MET A 1 -8.91 -3.73 -18.63
C MET A 1 -9.45 -4.61 -17.51
N VAL A 2 -8.89 -5.82 -17.34
CA VAL A 2 -9.31 -6.80 -16.33
C VAL A 2 -8.73 -6.39 -14.97
N GLU A 3 -9.53 -6.51 -13.92
CA GLU A 3 -9.07 -6.24 -12.55
C GLU A 3 -8.60 -7.55 -11.90
N LEU A 4 -7.33 -7.58 -11.47
CA LEU A 4 -6.68 -8.73 -10.87
C LEU A 4 -6.36 -8.47 -9.40
N ASP A 5 -6.31 -9.53 -8.60
CA ASP A 5 -6.00 -9.45 -7.18
C ASP A 5 -5.09 -10.61 -6.74
N GLY A 6 -4.42 -10.44 -5.60
CA GLY A 6 -3.58 -11.44 -4.96
C GLY A 6 -2.61 -12.12 -5.93
N HIS A 7 -2.75 -13.44 -6.07
CA HIS A 7 -1.80 -14.26 -6.83
C HIS A 7 -1.83 -13.98 -8.32
N ASP A 8 -3.03 -13.71 -8.85
CA ASP A 8 -3.21 -13.49 -10.28
C ASP A 8 -2.61 -12.15 -10.69
N ALA A 9 -2.75 -11.13 -9.83
CA ALA A 9 -2.08 -9.85 -10.03
C ALA A 9 -0.55 -9.99 -9.98
N PHE A 10 -0.02 -10.74 -9.00
CA PHE A 10 1.43 -10.97 -8.89
C PHE A 10 1.99 -11.80 -10.06
N LYS A 11 1.26 -12.80 -10.54
CA LYS A 11 1.61 -13.56 -11.75
C LYS A 11 1.62 -12.70 -13.01
N ALA A 12 0.61 -11.83 -13.17
CA ALA A 12 0.58 -10.91 -14.30
C ALA A 12 1.77 -9.92 -14.25
N LEU A 13 2.12 -9.43 -13.06
CA LEU A 13 3.31 -8.62 -12.85
C LEU A 13 4.60 -9.38 -13.23
N ALA A 14 4.74 -10.65 -12.85
CA ALA A 14 5.91 -11.46 -13.23
C ALA A 14 6.05 -11.58 -14.74
N ARG A 15 4.94 -11.83 -15.46
CA ARG A 15 4.94 -11.87 -16.93
C ARG A 15 5.34 -10.52 -17.54
N LEU A 16 4.89 -9.40 -16.98
CA LEU A 16 5.31 -8.07 -17.41
C LEU A 16 6.83 -7.87 -17.20
N LEU A 17 7.37 -8.28 -16.05
CA LEU A 17 8.80 -8.17 -15.75
C LEU A 17 9.67 -9.09 -16.64
N GLU A 18 9.09 -10.14 -17.19
CA GLU A 18 9.70 -11.06 -18.15
C GLU A 18 9.52 -10.62 -19.62
N CYS A 19 8.85 -9.49 -19.88
CA CYS A 19 8.44 -9.04 -21.22
C CYS A 19 7.50 -10.02 -21.95
N ALA A 20 6.79 -10.89 -21.22
CA ALA A 20 5.79 -11.81 -21.74
C ALA A 20 4.36 -11.23 -21.74
N ASP A 21 4.21 -9.99 -21.29
CA ASP A 21 2.98 -9.19 -21.22
C ASP A 21 3.35 -7.70 -21.28
N ASP A 22 2.49 -6.85 -21.85
CA ASP A 22 2.73 -5.40 -21.97
C ASP A 22 2.11 -4.58 -20.83
N GLY A 23 1.37 -5.22 -19.92
CA GLY A 23 0.77 -4.59 -18.75
C GLY A 23 -0.44 -3.72 -19.03
N THR A 24 -0.97 -3.68 -20.26
CA THR A 24 -2.06 -2.77 -20.66
C THR A 24 -3.45 -3.38 -20.51
N ALA A 25 -3.54 -4.72 -20.55
CA ALA A 25 -4.81 -5.44 -20.50
C ALA A 25 -5.40 -5.56 -19.09
N TRP A 26 -4.63 -5.28 -18.04
CA TRP A 26 -5.01 -5.50 -16.65
C TRP A 26 -4.62 -4.35 -15.71
N ARG A 27 -5.26 -4.31 -14.55
CA ARG A 27 -4.88 -3.51 -13.39
C ARG A 27 -4.90 -4.36 -12.13
N ALA A 28 -4.03 -4.09 -11.17
CA ALA A 28 -4.04 -4.75 -9.88
C ALA A 28 -4.87 -3.98 -8.85
N LYS A 29 -5.55 -4.71 -7.96
CA LYS A 29 -6.19 -4.11 -6.76
C LYS A 29 -5.18 -3.71 -5.70
N SER A 30 -4.08 -4.45 -5.56
CA SER A 30 -3.02 -4.14 -4.60
C SER A 30 -2.22 -2.92 -5.06
N PRO A 31 -2.15 -1.85 -4.24
CA PRO A 31 -1.43 -0.63 -4.60
C PRO A 31 0.06 -0.86 -4.92
N SER A 32 0.72 -1.79 -4.24
CA SER A 32 2.12 -2.15 -4.49
C SER A 32 2.36 -2.67 -5.91
N VAL A 33 1.53 -3.60 -6.36
CA VAL A 33 1.62 -4.19 -7.72
C VAL A 33 1.20 -3.16 -8.77
N GLU A 34 0.11 -2.43 -8.53
CA GLU A 34 -0.43 -1.48 -9.51
C GLU A 34 0.52 -0.30 -9.75
N ARG A 35 1.16 0.23 -8.70
CA ARG A 35 2.13 1.33 -8.86
C ARG A 35 3.33 0.91 -9.71
N LEU A 36 3.83 -0.31 -9.54
CA LEU A 36 4.92 -0.82 -10.38
C LEU A 36 4.47 -1.03 -11.83
N ARG A 37 3.28 -1.61 -12.05
CA ARG A 37 2.71 -1.78 -13.40
C ARG A 37 2.60 -0.42 -14.10
N ILE A 38 2.02 0.58 -13.44
CA ILE A 38 1.90 1.94 -13.99
C ILE A 38 3.30 2.50 -14.33
N ALA A 39 4.25 2.45 -13.39
CA ALA A 39 5.60 3.00 -13.62
C ALA A 39 6.40 2.28 -14.74
N LEU A 40 6.08 1.02 -15.02
CA LEU A 40 6.68 0.27 -16.14
C LEU A 40 6.01 0.62 -17.48
N THR A 41 4.71 0.92 -17.48
CA THR A 41 3.88 1.05 -18.69
C THR A 41 3.56 2.49 -19.09
N GLU A 42 3.73 3.46 -18.20
CA GLU A 42 3.39 4.86 -18.46
C GLU A 42 4.23 5.47 -19.59
N LEU A 43 3.65 6.41 -20.35
CA LEU A 43 4.36 7.19 -21.35
C LEU A 43 3.97 8.68 -21.19
N PRO A 44 4.95 9.61 -21.09
CA PRO A 44 6.39 9.37 -21.03
C PRO A 44 6.81 8.68 -19.71
N GLN A 45 8.01 8.11 -19.71
CA GLN A 45 8.53 7.39 -18.54
C GLN A 45 9.07 8.38 -17.51
N HIS A 46 8.53 8.39 -16.29
CA HIS A 46 8.95 9.30 -15.23
C HIS A 46 9.80 8.62 -14.15
N ALA A 47 9.49 7.36 -13.84
CA ALA A 47 10.20 6.62 -12.80
C ALA A 47 11.66 6.32 -13.19
N SER A 48 12.59 6.65 -12.30
CA SER A 48 14.00 6.24 -12.44
C SER A 48 14.15 4.74 -12.21
N ALA A 49 15.30 4.17 -12.58
CA ALA A 49 15.60 2.77 -12.30
C ALA A 49 15.60 2.46 -10.78
N LEU A 50 15.96 3.44 -9.94
CA LEU A 50 15.90 3.31 -8.49
C LEU A 50 14.45 3.28 -7.99
N ASP A 51 13.58 4.15 -8.51
CA ASP A 51 12.15 4.17 -8.17
C ASP A 51 11.50 2.83 -8.52
N LEU A 52 11.79 2.31 -9.72
CA LEU A 52 11.31 1.00 -10.15
C LEU A 52 11.79 -0.14 -9.25
N ALA A 53 13.06 -0.10 -8.81
CA ALA A 53 13.60 -1.12 -7.91
C ALA A 53 12.94 -1.06 -6.51
N VAL A 54 12.65 0.15 -6.01
CA VAL A 54 11.88 0.33 -4.76
C VAL A 54 10.45 -0.16 -4.91
N LEU A 55 9.78 0.14 -6.04
CA LEU A 55 8.43 -0.35 -6.32
C LEU A 55 8.40 -1.89 -6.47
N LEU A 56 9.42 -2.48 -7.09
CA LEU A 56 9.59 -3.93 -7.14
C LEU A 56 9.76 -4.53 -5.75
N ARG A 57 10.58 -3.93 -4.88
CA ARG A 57 10.69 -4.34 -3.48
C ARG A 57 9.32 -4.34 -2.81
N GLN A 58 8.53 -3.28 -2.98
CA GLN A 58 7.19 -3.19 -2.38
C GLN A 58 6.26 -4.30 -2.87
N ALA A 59 6.23 -4.57 -4.17
CA ALA A 59 5.39 -5.63 -4.74
C ALA A 59 5.81 -7.04 -4.29
N ILE A 60 7.12 -7.34 -4.27
CA ILE A 60 7.64 -8.62 -3.77
C ILE A 60 7.36 -8.77 -2.27
N ASN A 61 7.53 -7.71 -1.48
CA ASN A 61 7.28 -7.76 -0.03
C ASN A 61 5.80 -8.01 0.26
N HIS A 62 4.90 -7.30 -0.44
CA HIS A 62 3.47 -7.51 -0.31
C HIS A 62 3.08 -8.97 -0.60
N GLU A 63 3.58 -9.54 -1.69
CA GLU A 63 3.30 -10.94 -2.02
C GLU A 63 3.90 -11.91 -0.99
N ARG A 64 5.10 -11.62 -0.47
CA ARG A 64 5.71 -12.40 0.61
C ARG A 64 4.83 -12.39 1.86
N THR A 65 4.38 -11.21 2.31
CA THR A 65 3.50 -11.08 3.47
C THR A 65 2.19 -11.84 3.27
N ARG A 66 1.64 -11.83 2.05
CA ARG A 66 0.44 -12.59 1.70
C ARG A 66 0.67 -14.11 1.71
N ARG A 67 1.84 -14.60 1.28
CA ARG A 67 2.21 -16.03 1.27
C ARG A 67 2.68 -16.56 2.63
N GLY A 68 3.12 -15.67 3.52
CA GLY A 68 3.71 -16.04 4.81
C GLY A 68 5.19 -16.43 4.67
N THR A 69 5.49 -17.73 4.70
CA THR A 69 6.88 -18.23 4.87
C THR A 69 7.68 -18.35 3.57
N ALA A 70 7.03 -18.41 2.41
CA ALA A 70 7.71 -18.57 1.13
C ALA A 70 8.19 -17.21 0.59
N VAL A 71 9.50 -17.05 0.43
CA VAL A 71 10.10 -15.87 -0.23
C VAL A 71 9.89 -15.99 -1.74
N PRO A 72 9.14 -15.08 -2.38
CA PRO A 72 8.98 -15.09 -3.82
C PRO A 72 10.30 -14.74 -4.50
N VAL A 73 10.63 -15.52 -5.53
CA VAL A 73 11.72 -15.24 -6.46
C VAL A 73 11.08 -14.94 -7.80
N ILE A 74 11.43 -13.81 -8.41
CA ILE A 74 10.82 -13.33 -9.65
C ILE A 74 11.89 -13.14 -10.73
N PRO A 75 11.69 -13.65 -11.95
CA PRO A 75 12.57 -13.34 -13.07
C PRO A 75 12.36 -11.90 -13.52
N VAL A 76 13.45 -11.19 -13.85
CA VAL A 76 13.42 -9.81 -14.32
C VAL A 76 14.27 -9.66 -15.57
N SER A 77 13.60 -9.56 -16.72
CA SER A 77 14.21 -9.33 -18.05
C SER A 77 13.83 -7.96 -18.65
N HIS A 78 12.94 -7.23 -17.99
CA HIS A 78 12.43 -5.95 -18.47
C HIS A 78 13.56 -4.92 -18.68
N ALA A 79 13.59 -4.30 -19.86
CA ALA A 79 14.68 -3.42 -20.30
C ALA A 79 14.96 -2.26 -19.33
N ARG A 80 13.95 -1.80 -18.58
CA ARG A 80 14.11 -0.74 -17.57
C ARG A 80 15.02 -1.11 -16.39
N PHE A 81 15.33 -2.39 -16.22
CA PHE A 81 16.27 -2.88 -15.21
C PHE A 81 17.61 -3.35 -15.82
N SER A 82 17.84 -3.19 -17.14
CA SER A 82 19.04 -3.70 -17.84
C SER A 82 20.34 -3.31 -17.14
N ASP A 83 20.44 -2.04 -16.75
CA ASP A 83 21.64 -1.41 -16.21
C ASP A 83 21.57 -1.19 -14.69
N PHE A 84 20.49 -1.63 -14.05
CA PHE A 84 20.37 -1.49 -12.60
C PHE A 84 21.30 -2.49 -11.89
N ARG A 85 22.21 -1.97 -11.06
CA ARG A 85 23.21 -2.75 -10.31
C ARG A 85 23.04 -2.67 -8.79
N HIS A 86 22.24 -1.75 -8.28
CA HIS A 86 22.16 -1.43 -6.85
C HIS A 86 21.01 -2.15 -6.11
N TRP A 87 20.75 -3.42 -6.45
CA TRP A 87 19.68 -4.23 -5.85
C TRP A 87 19.75 -4.28 -4.34
N ASN A 88 20.94 -4.51 -3.79
CA ASN A 88 21.17 -4.59 -2.35
C ASN A 88 20.83 -3.28 -1.61
N LYS A 89 21.02 -2.11 -2.24
CA LYS A 89 20.70 -0.80 -1.64
C LYS A 89 19.21 -0.61 -1.38
N VAL A 90 18.36 -1.37 -2.08
CA VAL A 90 16.90 -1.37 -1.89
C VAL A 90 16.43 -2.67 -1.23
N GLY A 91 17.32 -3.41 -0.56
CA GLY A 91 16.99 -4.66 0.13
C GLY A 91 16.48 -5.76 -0.82
N LEU A 92 16.95 -5.76 -2.08
CA LEU A 92 16.72 -6.82 -3.04
C LEU A 92 18.01 -7.60 -3.25
N ARG A 93 17.90 -8.92 -3.33
CA ARG A 93 18.96 -9.82 -3.77
C ARG A 93 18.72 -10.19 -5.22
N MET A 94 19.74 -10.05 -6.06
CA MET A 94 19.71 -10.52 -7.44
C MET A 94 20.73 -11.63 -7.60
N THR A 95 20.28 -12.76 -8.16
CA THR A 95 21.13 -13.86 -8.59
C THR A 95 20.93 -14.09 -10.09
N ILE A 96 21.93 -14.67 -10.73
CA ILE A 96 21.87 -15.04 -12.15
C ILE A 96 21.70 -16.55 -12.23
N ALA A 97 20.69 -17.01 -12.96
CA ALA A 97 20.45 -18.42 -13.26
C ALA A 97 20.29 -18.58 -14.78
N GLY A 98 21.37 -19.00 -15.45
CA GLY A 98 21.44 -18.96 -16.91
C GLY A 98 21.38 -17.51 -17.42
N GLU A 99 20.44 -17.21 -18.32
CA GLU A 99 20.20 -15.85 -18.83
C GLU A 99 19.21 -15.04 -17.97
N ALA A 100 18.55 -15.68 -17.01
CA ALA A 100 17.54 -15.04 -16.17
C ALA A 100 18.17 -14.35 -14.96
N ARG A 101 17.75 -13.11 -14.70
CA ARG A 101 18.00 -12.43 -13.42
C ARG A 101 16.88 -12.78 -12.47
N LEU A 102 17.20 -13.52 -11.42
CA LEU A 102 16.26 -13.88 -10.38
C LEU A 102 16.39 -12.89 -9.24
N VAL A 103 15.30 -12.19 -8.93
CA VAL A 103 15.24 -11.19 -7.88
C VAL A 103 14.40 -11.71 -6.72
N SER A 104 14.92 -11.58 -5.51
CA SER A 104 14.21 -11.89 -4.27
C SER A 104 14.39 -10.76 -3.27
N ILE A 105 13.56 -10.75 -2.24
CA ILE A 105 13.64 -9.75 -1.17
C ILE A 105 14.52 -10.23 -0.02
N GLU A 106 15.34 -9.32 0.51
CA GLU A 106 16.02 -9.53 1.78
C GLU A 106 15.18 -8.95 2.94
N PRO A 107 15.00 -9.72 4.02
CA PRO A 107 14.41 -9.24 5.25
C PRO A 107 15.04 -7.95 5.75
N TRP A 108 14.24 -6.94 6.10
CA TRP A 108 14.79 -5.70 6.66
C TRP A 108 14.84 -5.77 8.19
N HIS A 109 16.06 -5.91 8.72
CA HIS A 109 16.36 -5.88 10.15
C HIS A 109 17.41 -4.80 10.42
N PRO A 110 16.98 -3.56 10.73
CA PRO A 110 17.94 -2.50 11.04
C PRO A 110 18.72 -2.82 12.33
N GLU A 111 20.06 -2.73 12.27
CA GLU A 111 20.94 -3.06 13.39
C GLU A 111 20.68 -2.22 14.66
N TRP A 112 20.16 -1.01 14.48
CA TRP A 112 19.83 -0.09 15.59
C TRP A 112 18.53 -0.45 16.33
N LEU A 113 17.72 -1.38 15.81
CA LEU A 113 16.45 -1.77 16.42
C LEU A 113 16.46 -3.24 16.81
N SER A 114 16.59 -3.50 18.11
CA SER A 114 16.41 -4.83 18.67
C SER A 114 14.92 -5.14 18.80
N VAL A 115 14.34 -5.77 17.78
CA VAL A 115 12.96 -6.29 17.80
C VAL A 115 12.99 -7.81 17.79
N GLU A 116 12.29 -8.42 18.75
CA GLU A 116 11.91 -9.83 18.68
C GLU A 116 10.66 -9.96 17.78
N GLY A 117 10.70 -10.87 16.81
CA GLY A 117 9.54 -11.20 15.97
C GLY A 117 9.69 -10.83 14.50
N ASN A 118 8.64 -10.25 13.92
CA ASN A 118 8.54 -9.96 12.49
C ASN A 118 9.41 -8.77 12.06
N GLU A 119 9.75 -8.74 10.77
CA GLU A 119 10.40 -7.58 10.13
C GLU A 119 9.62 -6.29 10.37
N VAL A 120 10.36 -5.19 10.51
CA VAL A 120 9.82 -3.88 10.88
C VAL A 120 8.85 -3.30 9.84
N ASP A 121 8.98 -3.69 8.57
CA ASP A 121 8.13 -3.26 7.47
C ASP A 121 7.04 -4.28 7.10
N ALA A 122 6.97 -5.44 7.77
CA ALA A 122 5.99 -6.48 7.45
C ALA A 122 4.55 -5.99 7.55
N PHE A 123 4.24 -5.19 8.57
CA PHE A 123 2.91 -4.62 8.73
C PHE A 123 2.57 -3.55 7.68
N ALA A 124 3.56 -2.78 7.21
CA ALA A 124 3.35 -1.82 6.14
C ALA A 124 3.17 -2.54 4.78
N ALA A 125 3.95 -3.60 4.55
CA ALA A 125 3.91 -4.41 3.33
C ALA A 125 2.61 -5.21 3.18
N SER A 126 1.92 -5.53 4.28
CA SER A 126 0.63 -6.25 4.21
C SER A 126 -0.46 -5.46 3.49
N GLU A 127 -0.28 -4.14 3.32
CA GLU A 127 -1.29 -3.20 2.78
C GLU A 127 -2.66 -3.35 3.47
N THR A 128 -2.66 -3.79 4.74
CA THR A 128 -3.90 -3.96 5.51
C THR A 128 -4.59 -2.61 5.65
N ILE A 129 -5.82 -2.53 5.16
CA ILE A 129 -6.66 -1.34 5.31
C ILE A 129 -6.91 -1.12 6.81
N ARG A 130 -6.31 -0.06 7.36
CA ARG A 130 -6.51 0.36 8.75
C ARG A 130 -7.55 1.47 8.89
N ARG A 131 -7.88 2.14 7.79
CA ARG A 131 -8.83 3.24 7.75
C ARG A 131 -9.79 3.02 6.60
N GLU A 132 -11.05 2.93 6.95
CA GLU A 132 -12.14 2.88 6.00
C GLU A 132 -13.01 4.11 6.25
N PHE A 133 -13.11 4.98 5.26
CA PHE A 133 -13.95 6.18 5.35
C PHE A 133 -15.30 5.90 4.71
N ASN A 134 -16.34 6.51 5.26
CA ASN A 134 -17.72 6.38 4.77
C ASN A 134 -18.21 4.91 4.73
N ALA A 135 -17.68 4.08 5.61
CA ALA A 135 -18.05 2.68 5.75
C ALA A 135 -19.38 2.52 6.52
N ALA A 136 -19.89 1.29 6.56
CA ALA A 136 -21.04 0.92 7.40
C ALA A 136 -20.82 1.37 8.86
N GLY A 137 -21.85 1.93 9.49
CA GLY A 137 -21.74 2.54 10.83
C GLY A 137 -21.36 4.02 10.82
N CYS A 138 -21.33 4.68 9.67
CA CYS A 138 -21.12 6.13 9.53
C CYS A 138 -22.40 6.89 9.11
N GLU A 139 -23.57 6.30 9.35
CA GLU A 139 -24.86 6.93 9.05
C GLU A 139 -25.00 8.24 9.82
N GLY A 140 -25.48 9.27 9.13
CA GLY A 140 -25.62 10.61 9.71
C GLY A 140 -26.75 10.68 10.72
N ASP A 141 -26.53 11.46 11.78
CA ASP A 141 -27.62 11.86 12.66
C ASP A 141 -28.44 12.98 12.01
N PRO A 142 -29.75 13.09 12.28
CA PRO A 142 -30.62 14.08 11.61
C PRO A 142 -30.12 15.53 11.73
N PHE A 143 -29.48 15.88 12.84
CA PHE A 143 -28.95 17.23 13.06
C PHE A 143 -27.81 17.60 12.10
N LEU A 144 -27.12 16.64 11.48
CA LEU A 144 -26.06 16.93 10.51
C LEU A 144 -26.56 17.76 9.31
N ALA A 145 -27.87 17.71 9.03
CA ALA A 145 -28.47 18.53 8.00
C ALA A 145 -28.26 20.04 8.23
N SER A 146 -28.15 20.49 9.49
CA SER A 146 -27.91 21.90 9.82
C SER A 146 -26.55 22.41 9.30
N VAL A 147 -25.56 21.51 9.23
CA VAL A 147 -24.21 21.78 8.69
C VAL A 147 -24.05 21.23 7.27
N ARG A 148 -25.17 20.95 6.58
CA ARG A 148 -25.22 20.44 5.19
C ARG A 148 -24.44 19.13 5.01
N ARG A 149 -24.56 18.22 5.99
CA ARG A 149 -23.98 16.86 5.95
C ARG A 149 -25.07 15.82 6.13
N THR A 150 -24.87 14.66 5.52
CA THR A 150 -25.83 13.53 5.56
C THR A 150 -25.22 12.26 6.16
N SER A 151 -23.91 12.26 6.39
CA SER A 151 -23.16 11.13 6.96
C SER A 151 -21.90 11.60 7.67
N TYR A 152 -21.36 10.72 8.50
CA TYR A 152 -20.03 10.86 9.08
C TYR A 152 -18.97 10.24 8.15
N ARG A 153 -17.71 10.67 8.31
CA ARG A 153 -16.55 10.09 7.61
C ARG A 153 -16.03 8.83 8.29
N SER A 154 -16.15 8.73 9.61
CA SER A 154 -15.70 7.58 10.38
C SER A 154 -16.57 7.37 11.62
N ARG A 155 -16.53 6.16 12.17
CA ARG A 155 -17.15 5.85 13.47
C ARG A 155 -16.56 6.73 14.59
N GLY A 156 -15.27 7.05 14.50
CA GLY A 156 -14.58 7.96 15.42
C GLY A 156 -15.12 9.39 15.34
N GLN A 157 -15.34 9.91 14.13
CA GLN A 157 -15.96 11.21 13.93
C GLN A 157 -17.39 11.26 14.51
N ARG A 158 -18.20 10.22 14.25
CA ARG A 158 -19.56 10.11 14.84
C ARG A 158 -19.53 10.16 16.36
N ALA A 159 -18.68 9.35 16.98
CA ALA A 159 -18.53 9.33 18.43
C ALA A 159 -18.09 10.69 18.98
N ALA A 160 -17.15 11.35 18.31
CA ALA A 160 -16.64 12.65 18.74
C ALA A 160 -17.68 13.78 18.61
N VAL A 161 -18.47 13.81 17.52
CA VAL A 161 -19.58 14.78 17.37
C VAL A 161 -20.62 14.56 18.47
N ARG A 162 -21.05 13.32 18.69
CA ARG A 162 -22.03 13.02 19.74
C ARG A 162 -21.50 13.37 21.13
N ALA A 163 -20.22 13.10 21.40
CA ALA A 163 -19.57 13.51 22.65
C ALA A 163 -19.49 15.02 22.80
N ALA A 164 -19.19 15.77 21.73
CA ALA A 164 -19.16 17.23 21.76
C ALA A 164 -20.55 17.80 22.12
N LEU A 165 -21.62 17.25 21.53
CA LEU A 165 -22.99 17.66 21.83
C LEU A 165 -23.48 17.27 23.23
N SER A 166 -22.94 16.21 23.83
CA SER A 166 -23.33 15.75 25.16
C SER A 166 -22.40 16.18 26.29
N THR A 167 -21.29 16.86 25.98
CA THR A 167 -20.36 17.36 26.99
C THR A 167 -21.06 18.46 27.81
N PRO A 168 -21.16 18.33 29.14
CA PRO A 168 -21.83 19.31 29.97
C PRO A 168 -21.07 20.65 29.99
N ALA A 169 -21.77 21.73 30.37
CA ALA A 169 -21.13 23.03 30.56
C ALA A 169 -19.97 22.92 31.58
N GLY A 170 -18.81 23.46 31.23
CA GLY A 170 -17.58 23.34 32.03
C GLY A 170 -16.82 22.02 31.85
N GLY A 171 -17.36 21.06 31.07
CA GLY A 171 -16.67 19.84 30.69
C GLY A 171 -15.61 20.07 29.62
N SER A 172 -14.57 19.22 29.62
CA SER A 172 -13.52 19.22 28.60
C SER A 172 -13.56 17.92 27.80
N LEU A 173 -13.54 18.02 26.48
CA LEU A 173 -13.47 16.89 25.56
C LEU A 173 -12.15 16.92 24.78
N VAL A 174 -11.42 15.81 24.82
CA VAL A 174 -10.21 15.61 24.01
C VAL A 174 -10.55 14.71 22.82
N VAL A 175 -10.30 15.20 21.61
CA VAL A 175 -10.57 14.46 20.37
C VAL A 175 -9.26 14.21 19.62
N ALA A 176 -8.87 12.94 19.53
CA ALA A 176 -7.70 12.48 18.79
C ALA A 176 -8.12 11.64 17.59
N LEU A 177 -8.46 12.29 16.47
CA LEU A 177 -8.71 11.60 15.20
C LEU A 177 -7.56 11.85 14.22
N PRO A 178 -7.24 10.90 13.33
CA PRO A 178 -6.32 11.11 12.22
C PRO A 178 -6.67 12.28 11.30
N THR A 179 -5.71 12.76 10.53
CA THR A 179 -5.96 13.72 9.44
C THR A 179 -6.86 13.09 8.39
N GLY A 180 -7.81 13.87 7.86
CA GLY A 180 -8.80 13.39 6.88
C GLY A 180 -10.09 12.83 7.49
N GLU A 181 -10.11 12.47 8.77
CA GLU A 181 -11.32 11.94 9.46
C GLU A 181 -12.40 12.98 9.76
N GLY A 182 -12.21 14.23 9.34
CA GLY A 182 -13.23 15.26 9.48
C GLY A 182 -13.33 15.86 10.88
N LYS A 183 -12.20 15.97 11.60
CA LYS A 183 -12.11 16.73 12.86
C LYS A 183 -12.74 18.11 12.76
N SER A 184 -12.57 18.77 11.62
CA SER A 184 -13.10 20.11 11.36
C SER A 184 -14.60 20.24 11.56
N MET A 185 -15.36 19.19 11.30
CA MET A 185 -16.82 19.21 11.43
C MET A 185 -17.29 19.14 12.89
N ILE A 186 -16.43 18.75 13.83
CA ILE A 186 -16.81 18.53 15.24
C ILE A 186 -17.10 19.85 15.96
N PHE A 187 -16.55 20.95 15.43
CA PHE A 187 -16.63 22.29 16.01
C PHE A 187 -17.30 23.31 15.06
N GLN A 188 -18.06 22.83 14.07
CA GLN A 188 -18.91 23.62 13.18
C GLN A 188 -20.36 23.57 13.65
#